data_AF-A0A2U2MT87-F1
#
_entry.id   AF-A0A2U2MT87-F1
#
_cell.length_a   1.000
_cell.length_b   1.000
_cell.length_c   1.000
_cell.angle_alpha   90.00
_cell.angle_beta   90.00
_cell.angle_gamma   90.00
#
_symmetry.space_group_name_H-M   'P 1'
#
loop_
_entity.id
_entity.type
_entity.pdbx_description
1 polymer ?
#
loop_
_entity_poly.entity_id
_entity_poly.type
_entity_poly.pdbx_seq_one_letter_code
_entity_poly.pdbx_strand_id
1 'polypeptide(L)'
;MHTEKYRRCVQQWQYTGTTTSKGDSAYSTVIACRCGFSTDGAALIPVDAPSVYLQEEVPLPNEYGNALNEQIQNLKADGVQFQIFNETQAKEYLDHRINLFKIKRFRINFRWEEGEYQGVDFAHLADLASVDYQLRLFCGYIAGRVEHDLKLRFNHLLMLDAQHDGYAVANLIDPRQEYVFEGEADFRDRSKKFSHSPYTEDYIRSYLSEPEIWNLWEIFDLSALFNAYKDYLATLQKKDHLTKLFGSVRRLRNAAAHNTCLLIGVPRRNAPRTEYIDSCLKALFNNSIPTPTGSVIKKSQLAYDFASLLCAFLIATQSEEARKHAADAALQLSSRIRRNIRLYIPGTDCRELTALLATLINLCDGFAEYSMNNHKQSGPLFYVPWK
;
A
#
# COMPACT_ATOMS: atom_id res chain seq x y z
N MET A 1 -34.81 -9.58 -19.37
CA MET A 1 -33.84 -9.89 -20.46
C MET A 1 -32.41 -9.50 -20.11
N HIS A 2 -32.14 -8.34 -19.48
CA HIS A 2 -30.77 -7.91 -19.12
C HIS A 2 -30.19 -8.58 -17.85
N THR A 3 -31.03 -8.88 -16.86
CA THR A 3 -30.70 -9.75 -15.71
C THR A 3 -30.30 -11.18 -16.11
N GLU A 4 -30.77 -11.67 -17.26
CA GLU A 4 -30.43 -12.98 -17.82
C GLU A 4 -29.02 -13.01 -18.46
N LYS A 5 -28.63 -11.92 -19.13
CA LYS A 5 -27.28 -11.77 -19.72
C LYS A 5 -26.21 -11.72 -18.63
N TYR A 6 -26.48 -11.02 -17.53
CA TYR A 6 -25.57 -10.94 -16.39
C TYR A 6 -25.50 -12.27 -15.61
N ARG A 7 -26.63 -12.96 -15.36
CA ARG A 7 -26.64 -14.33 -14.80
C ARG A 7 -25.85 -15.32 -15.65
N ARG A 8 -25.89 -15.22 -16.98
CA ARG A 8 -25.08 -16.06 -17.89
C ARG A 8 -23.59 -15.79 -17.78
N CYS A 9 -23.17 -14.53 -17.63
CA CYS A 9 -21.77 -14.19 -17.38
C CYS A 9 -21.27 -14.76 -16.04
N VAL A 10 -22.08 -14.67 -14.98
CA VAL A 10 -21.76 -15.22 -13.64
C VAL A 10 -21.75 -16.76 -13.63
N GLN A 11 -22.69 -17.42 -14.32
CA GLN A 11 -22.70 -18.88 -14.46
C GLN A 11 -21.48 -19.42 -15.24
N GLN A 12 -21.00 -18.68 -16.26
CA GLN A 12 -19.75 -19.01 -16.94
C GLN A 12 -18.52 -18.88 -16.04
N TRP A 13 -18.54 -17.97 -15.06
CA TRP A 13 -17.45 -17.81 -14.08
C TRP A 13 -17.43 -18.89 -12.99
N GLN A 14 -18.59 -19.44 -12.61
CA GLN A 14 -18.68 -20.50 -11.59
C GLN A 14 -18.37 -21.92 -12.11
N TYR A 15 -18.56 -22.18 -13.41
CA TYR A 15 -18.44 -23.52 -14.01
C TYR A 15 -17.02 -23.90 -14.48
N THR A 16 -16.01 -23.04 -14.34
CA THR A 16 -14.62 -23.36 -14.75
C THR A 16 -13.84 -24.22 -13.75
N GLY A 17 -14.51 -24.77 -12.74
CA GLY A 17 -13.96 -25.74 -11.80
C GLY A 17 -14.64 -27.10 -11.91
N THR A 18 -14.45 -27.85 -12.99
CA THR A 18 -14.54 -29.33 -13.00
C THR A 18 -14.02 -29.93 -14.30
N THR A 19 -13.45 -31.12 -14.17
CA THR A 19 -12.65 -31.91 -15.10
C THR A 19 -13.24 -32.18 -16.50
N THR A 20 -12.37 -32.10 -17.51
CA THR A 20 -12.59 -32.50 -18.92
C THR A 20 -12.84 -33.99 -19.12
N SER A 21 -13.81 -34.36 -19.96
CA SER A 21 -13.67 -35.52 -20.87
C SER A 21 -14.43 -35.33 -22.20
N LYS A 22 -13.65 -35.49 -23.28
CA LYS A 22 -13.87 -35.79 -24.72
C LYS A 22 -15.26 -35.69 -25.39
N GLY A 23 -15.27 -35.12 -26.62
CA GLY A 23 -16.14 -35.55 -27.72
C GLY A 23 -16.58 -34.48 -28.75
N ASP A 24 -15.78 -34.29 -29.79
CA ASP A 24 -16.03 -33.87 -31.19
C ASP A 24 -17.01 -32.74 -31.65
N SER A 25 -16.39 -31.84 -32.42
CA SER A 25 -16.82 -31.07 -33.62
C SER A 25 -18.06 -30.15 -33.61
N ALA A 26 -17.82 -28.83 -33.66
CA ALA A 26 -18.15 -27.95 -34.81
C ALA A 26 -18.00 -26.46 -34.42
N TYR A 27 -17.30 -25.72 -35.27
CA TYR A 27 -17.13 -24.26 -35.35
C TYR A 27 -17.90 -23.37 -34.34
N SER A 28 -17.19 -22.91 -33.31
CA SER A 28 -17.36 -21.55 -32.78
C SER A 28 -16.00 -21.07 -32.26
N THR A 29 -15.58 -19.88 -32.68
CA THR A 29 -14.35 -19.24 -32.22
C THR A 29 -14.55 -18.80 -30.77
N VAL A 30 -14.35 -19.74 -29.84
CA VAL A 30 -14.26 -19.46 -28.41
C VAL A 30 -12.87 -18.90 -28.18
N ILE A 31 -12.76 -17.58 -28.07
CA ILE A 31 -11.60 -16.95 -27.44
C ILE A 31 -11.70 -17.33 -25.96
N ALA A 32 -11.12 -18.47 -25.62
CA ALA A 32 -10.93 -18.92 -24.27
C ALA A 32 -9.90 -18.00 -23.61
N CYS A 33 -10.35 -16.88 -23.04
CA CYS A 33 -9.57 -16.14 -22.06
C CYS A 33 -9.50 -17.00 -20.78
N ARG A 34 -8.60 -18.00 -20.78
CA ARG A 34 -8.05 -18.58 -19.56
C ARG A 34 -7.15 -17.54 -18.91
N CYS A 35 -7.73 -16.48 -18.38
CA CYS A 35 -7.07 -15.59 -17.42
C CYS A 35 -7.41 -16.07 -16.03
N GLY A 36 -6.93 -17.27 -15.68
CA GLY A 36 -6.71 -17.63 -14.29
C GLY A 36 -5.52 -16.82 -13.80
N PHE A 37 -5.73 -15.55 -13.45
CA PHE A 37 -4.79 -14.84 -12.61
C PHE A 37 -4.90 -15.46 -11.22
N SER A 38 -4.12 -16.52 -11.01
CA SER A 38 -3.67 -16.90 -9.67
C SER A 38 -3.04 -15.64 -9.07
N THR A 39 -3.69 -15.06 -8.06
CA THR A 39 -3.07 -14.03 -7.21
C THR A 39 -2.17 -14.67 -6.14
N ASP A 40 -1.72 -15.90 -6.37
CA ASP A 40 -0.97 -16.76 -5.44
C ASP A 40 0.54 -16.62 -5.60
N GLY A 41 0.99 -15.46 -6.10
CA GLY A 41 2.39 -15.07 -5.99
C GLY A 41 2.69 -14.75 -4.54
N ALA A 42 3.24 -15.72 -3.80
CA ALA A 42 3.86 -15.48 -2.51
C ALA A 42 4.86 -14.30 -2.67
N ALA A 43 4.49 -13.13 -2.17
CA ALA A 43 5.33 -11.95 -2.25
C ALA A 43 6.51 -12.14 -1.30
N LEU A 44 7.59 -12.76 -1.78
CA LEU A 44 8.91 -12.51 -1.23
C LEU A 44 9.18 -11.03 -1.44
N ILE A 45 9.00 -10.23 -0.41
CA ILE A 45 9.38 -8.82 -0.44
C ILE A 45 10.91 -8.82 -0.57
N PRO A 46 11.48 -8.24 -1.64
CA PRO A 46 12.92 -8.17 -1.82
C PRO A 46 13.57 -7.62 -0.55
N VAL A 47 14.55 -8.36 -0.03
CA VAL A 47 15.21 -8.02 1.24
C VAL A 47 16.00 -6.73 1.13
N ASP A 48 16.42 -6.35 -0.09
CA ASP A 48 17.15 -5.12 -0.38
C ASP A 48 16.64 -4.44 -1.65
N ALA A 49 16.85 -3.12 -1.75
CA ALA A 49 16.65 -2.40 -3.00
C ALA A 49 17.59 -2.99 -4.07
N PRO A 50 17.09 -3.33 -5.27
CA PRO A 50 17.92 -3.89 -6.33
C PRO A 50 19.10 -2.96 -6.62
N SER A 51 20.29 -3.55 -6.81
CA SER A 51 21.47 -2.80 -7.24
C SER A 51 21.19 -2.28 -8.64
N VAL A 52 21.27 -0.97 -8.86
CA VAL A 52 21.04 -0.39 -10.18
C VAL A 52 22.37 -0.37 -10.93
N TYR A 53 22.78 -1.48 -11.57
CA TYR A 53 23.95 -1.45 -12.47
C TYR A 53 23.71 -2.03 -13.84
N LEU A 54 24.12 -1.22 -14.83
CA LEU A 54 24.70 -1.65 -16.10
C LEU A 54 25.99 -2.42 -15.79
N GLN A 55 26.12 -3.63 -16.32
CA GLN A 55 27.22 -4.58 -16.07
C GLN A 55 28.58 -4.19 -16.69
N GLU A 56 28.80 -2.93 -17.05
CA GLU A 56 30.07 -2.51 -17.62
C GLU A 56 30.84 -1.68 -16.59
N GLU A 57 31.99 -2.21 -16.15
CA GLU A 57 33.03 -1.48 -15.43
C GLU A 57 33.63 -0.40 -16.35
N VAL A 58 32.83 0.61 -16.68
CA VAL A 58 33.35 1.84 -17.28
C VAL A 58 34.00 2.61 -16.13
N PRO A 59 35.31 2.88 -16.17
CA PRO A 59 35.95 3.67 -15.12
C PRO A 59 35.22 5.01 -15.01
N LEU A 60 34.68 5.27 -13.81
CA LEU A 60 33.91 6.47 -13.54
C LEU A 60 34.75 7.71 -13.90
N PRO A 61 34.21 8.67 -14.68
CA PRO A 61 34.91 9.91 -14.96
C PRO A 61 35.39 10.57 -13.65
N ASN A 62 36.58 11.18 -13.65
CA ASN A 62 37.14 11.83 -12.45
C ASN A 62 36.16 12.81 -11.78
N GLU A 63 35.32 13.47 -12.57
CA GLU A 63 34.27 14.39 -12.09
C GLU A 63 33.20 13.68 -11.24
N TYR A 64 32.85 12.43 -11.56
CA TYR A 64 31.88 11.64 -10.81
C TYR A 64 32.43 11.17 -9.46
N GLY A 65 33.68 10.71 -9.44
CA GLY A 65 34.38 10.40 -8.19
C GLY A 65 34.50 11.62 -7.27
N ASN A 66 34.74 12.81 -7.84
CA ASN A 66 34.75 14.07 -7.09
C ASN A 66 33.37 14.40 -6.52
N ALA A 67 32.28 14.21 -7.27
CA ALA A 67 30.93 14.40 -6.76
C ALA A 67 30.63 13.48 -5.57
N LEU A 68 31.04 12.21 -5.60
CA LEU A 68 30.87 11.31 -4.45
C LEU A 68 31.68 11.75 -3.23
N ASN A 69 32.90 12.26 -3.42
CA ASN A 69 33.68 12.86 -2.34
C ASN A 69 32.96 14.05 -1.71
N GLU A 70 32.38 14.95 -2.52
CA GLU A 70 31.60 16.09 -2.03
C GLU A 70 30.37 15.64 -1.24
N GLN A 71 29.68 14.59 -1.67
CA GLN A 71 28.55 14.02 -0.93
C GLN A 71 28.97 13.49 0.45
N ILE A 72 30.13 12.83 0.56
CA ILE A 72 30.69 12.39 1.85
C ILE A 72 31.02 13.59 2.73
N GLN A 73 31.68 14.63 2.19
CA GLN A 73 31.98 15.84 2.96
C GLN A 73 30.71 16.54 3.45
N ASN A 74 29.66 16.55 2.63
CA ASN A 74 28.38 17.11 2.99
C ASN A 74 27.71 16.36 4.16
N LEU A 75 27.82 15.02 4.19
CA LEU A 75 27.33 14.21 5.31
C LEU A 75 28.16 14.44 6.59
N LYS A 76 29.49 14.54 6.47
CA LYS A 76 30.37 14.87 7.60
C LYS A 76 30.04 16.24 8.20
N ALA A 77 29.78 17.24 7.34
CA ALA A 77 29.39 18.58 7.78
C ALA A 77 28.03 18.61 8.50
N ASP A 78 27.17 17.61 8.25
CA ASP A 78 25.92 17.41 8.99
C ASP A 78 26.13 16.58 10.28
N GLY A 79 27.37 16.20 10.67
CA GLY A 79 27.66 15.39 11.87
C GLY A 79 27.59 13.88 11.65
N VAL A 80 27.48 13.40 10.41
CA VAL A 80 27.44 11.95 10.11
C VAL A 80 28.85 11.34 10.19
N GLN A 81 28.97 10.31 11.01
CA GLN A 81 30.19 9.53 11.23
C GLN A 81 30.28 8.34 10.24
N PHE A 82 31.50 7.85 10.05
CA PHE A 82 31.84 6.74 9.16
C PHE A 82 32.69 5.69 9.90
N GLN A 83 32.31 5.39 11.14
CA GLN A 83 32.99 4.46 12.04
C GLN A 83 32.53 3.01 11.82
N ILE A 84 31.22 2.80 11.62
CA ILE A 84 30.64 1.47 11.36
C ILE A 84 30.63 1.20 9.84
N PHE A 85 30.26 2.20 9.06
CA PHE A 85 30.27 2.18 7.59
C PHE A 85 31.32 3.16 7.08
N ASN A 86 32.41 2.67 6.52
CA ASN A 86 33.51 3.56 6.13
C ASN A 86 33.16 4.37 4.86
N GLU A 87 33.97 5.39 4.57
CA GLU A 87 33.72 6.30 3.44
C GLU A 87 33.72 5.61 2.07
N THR A 88 34.56 4.60 1.87
CA THR A 88 34.60 3.84 0.61
C THR A 88 33.29 3.09 0.41
N GLN A 89 32.85 2.34 1.42
CA GLN A 89 31.57 1.64 1.38
C GLN A 89 30.42 2.63 1.19
N ALA A 90 30.46 3.77 1.87
CA ALA A 90 29.40 4.78 1.77
C ALA A 90 29.30 5.38 0.36
N LYS A 91 30.43 5.59 -0.32
CA LYS A 91 30.44 6.02 -1.72
C LYS A 91 29.81 4.98 -2.64
N GLU A 92 30.17 3.71 -2.47
CA GLU A 92 29.54 2.60 -3.22
C GLU A 92 28.02 2.58 -2.96
N TYR A 93 27.59 2.78 -1.71
CA TYR A 93 26.17 2.82 -1.38
C TYR A 93 25.44 4.02 -2.01
N LEU A 94 26.06 5.20 -2.04
CA LEU A 94 25.51 6.41 -2.64
C LEU A 94 25.47 6.34 -4.17
N ASP A 95 26.46 5.69 -4.76
CA ASP A 95 26.51 5.44 -6.19
C ASP A 95 25.40 4.44 -6.58
N HIS A 96 25.29 3.35 -5.82
CA HIS A 96 24.57 2.16 -6.29
C HIS A 96 23.15 1.97 -5.76
N ARG A 97 22.82 2.55 -4.60
CA ARG A 97 21.64 2.16 -3.81
C ARG A 97 20.69 3.31 -3.51
N ILE A 98 21.22 4.51 -3.23
CA ILE A 98 20.40 5.64 -2.83
C ILE A 98 21.08 6.96 -3.12
N ASN A 99 20.32 7.97 -3.54
CA ASN A 99 20.87 9.32 -3.68
C ASN A 99 21.01 10.04 -2.33
N LEU A 100 21.92 11.03 -2.30
CA LEU A 100 22.19 11.86 -1.13
C LEU A 100 20.92 12.50 -0.54
N PHE A 101 20.03 13.03 -1.38
CA PHE A 101 18.83 13.72 -0.89
C PHE A 101 17.92 12.82 -0.06
N LYS A 102 17.76 11.55 -0.47
CA LYS A 102 16.95 10.58 0.27
C LYS A 102 17.63 10.13 1.56
N ILE A 103 18.91 9.76 1.51
CA ILE A 103 19.59 9.25 2.70
C ILE A 103 19.70 10.32 3.79
N LYS A 104 19.92 11.59 3.40
CA LYS A 104 19.92 12.74 4.30
C LYS A 104 18.60 12.94 5.03
N ARG A 105 17.46 12.41 4.57
CA ARG A 105 16.19 12.57 5.30
C ARG A 105 16.13 11.76 6.59
N PHE A 106 16.81 10.63 6.68
CA PHE A 106 16.69 9.73 7.84
C PHE A 106 17.39 10.25 9.10
N ARG A 107 18.31 11.20 8.96
CA ARG A 107 18.98 11.83 10.10
C ARG A 107 18.03 12.65 10.99
N ILE A 108 16.86 13.06 10.48
CA ILE A 108 15.87 13.83 11.26
C ILE A 108 15.39 13.08 12.50
N ASN A 109 15.59 11.76 12.52
CA ASN A 109 15.28 10.89 13.65
C ASN A 109 16.28 10.99 14.80
N PHE A 110 17.41 11.68 14.60
CA PHE A 110 18.47 11.84 15.58
C PHE A 110 18.49 13.29 16.07
N ARG A 111 19.01 13.49 17.28
CA ARG A 111 19.10 14.80 17.91
C ARG A 111 20.02 15.72 17.11
N TRP A 112 19.59 16.96 17.01
CA TRP A 112 20.32 18.04 16.38
C TRP A 112 20.77 19.03 17.45
N GLU A 113 22.07 19.22 17.60
CA GLU A 113 22.68 20.14 18.57
C GLU A 113 23.81 20.92 17.92
N GLU A 114 23.94 22.20 18.27
CA GLU A 114 25.07 23.08 17.86
C GLU A 114 25.38 23.12 16.35
N GLY A 115 24.42 22.77 15.50
CA GLY A 115 24.57 22.82 14.04
C GLY A 115 24.92 21.48 13.37
N GLU A 116 24.90 20.37 14.12
CA GLU A 116 25.15 19.03 13.58
C GLU A 116 24.28 17.94 14.24
N TYR A 117 24.16 16.78 13.60
CA TYR A 117 23.46 15.62 14.16
C TYR A 117 24.38 14.82 15.09
N GLN A 118 23.84 14.39 16.23
CA GLN A 118 24.59 13.70 17.27
C GLN A 118 24.42 12.17 17.18
N GLY A 119 25.54 11.43 17.31
CA GLY A 119 25.55 9.97 17.39
C GLY A 119 25.04 9.25 16.13
N VAL A 120 25.17 9.88 14.96
CA VAL A 120 24.71 9.32 13.68
C VAL A 120 25.90 8.77 12.90
N ASP A 121 25.87 7.49 12.58
CA ASP A 121 26.77 6.86 11.61
C ASP A 121 26.03 6.64 10.29
N PHE A 122 26.76 6.63 9.17
CA PHE A 122 26.21 6.28 7.86
C PHE A 122 25.53 4.89 7.87
N ALA A 123 26.01 3.93 8.66
CA ALA A 123 25.37 2.63 8.86
C ALA A 123 23.91 2.76 9.34
N HIS A 124 23.63 3.71 10.22
CA HIS A 124 22.27 3.94 10.72
C HIS A 124 21.35 4.43 9.60
N LEU A 125 21.84 5.35 8.76
CA LEU A 125 21.07 5.91 7.65
C LEU A 125 20.82 4.86 6.56
N ALA A 126 21.83 4.03 6.25
CA ALA A 126 21.72 2.94 5.30
C ALA A 126 20.74 1.85 5.78
N ASP A 127 20.77 1.50 7.07
CA ASP A 127 19.81 0.56 7.64
C ASP A 127 18.38 1.11 7.59
N LEU A 128 18.16 2.36 8.02
CA LEU A 128 16.86 3.02 7.93
C LEU A 128 16.33 3.10 6.50
N ALA A 129 17.19 3.37 5.51
CA ALA A 129 16.80 3.37 4.10
C ALA A 129 16.30 2.00 3.63
N SER A 130 16.96 0.92 4.05
CA SER A 130 16.55 -0.45 3.73
C SER A 130 15.24 -0.84 4.45
N VAL A 131 15.09 -0.49 5.73
CA VAL A 131 13.81 -0.69 6.47
C VAL A 131 12.67 0.10 5.82
N ASP A 132 12.90 1.37 5.47
CA ASP A 132 11.91 2.23 4.81
C ASP A 132 11.46 1.68 3.46
N TYR A 133 12.40 1.13 2.68
CA TYR A 133 12.10 0.46 1.41
C TYR A 133 11.15 -0.73 1.62
N GLN A 134 11.49 -1.65 2.54
CA GLN A 134 10.63 -2.80 2.82
C GLN A 134 9.27 -2.39 3.37
N LEU A 135 9.24 -1.39 4.26
CA LEU A 135 7.99 -0.83 4.78
C LEU A 135 7.09 -0.32 3.65
N ARG A 136 7.65 0.38 2.67
CA ARG A 136 6.88 0.88 1.51
C ARG A 136 6.36 -0.24 0.62
N LEU A 137 7.17 -1.27 0.35
CA LEU A 137 6.73 -2.43 -0.41
C LEU A 137 5.57 -3.15 0.30
N PHE A 138 5.69 -3.37 1.61
CA PHE A 138 4.63 -3.96 2.42
C PHE A 138 3.36 -3.10 2.42
N CYS A 139 3.49 -1.78 2.61
CA CYS A 139 2.34 -0.87 2.57
C CYS A 139 1.65 -0.89 1.20
N GLY A 140 2.42 -0.93 0.10
CA GLY A 140 1.89 -1.04 -1.26
C GLY A 140 1.13 -2.35 -1.47
N TYR A 141 1.72 -3.47 -1.03
CA TYR A 141 1.08 -4.79 -1.09
C TYR A 141 -0.25 -4.84 -0.34
N ILE A 142 -0.26 -4.42 0.93
CA ILE A 142 -1.49 -4.43 1.75
C ILE A 142 -2.54 -3.47 1.19
N ALA A 143 -2.14 -2.27 0.75
CA ALA A 143 -3.08 -1.31 0.16
C ALA A 143 -3.69 -1.81 -1.15
N GLY A 144 -2.90 -2.47 -2.01
CA GLY A 144 -3.40 -3.09 -3.24
C GLY A 144 -4.41 -4.20 -2.97
N ARG A 145 -4.22 -5.00 -1.90
CA ARG A 145 -5.22 -5.98 -1.46
C ARG A 145 -6.50 -5.32 -0.96
N VAL A 146 -6.40 -4.27 -0.15
CA VAL A 146 -7.57 -3.48 0.29
C VAL A 146 -8.34 -2.91 -0.90
N GLU A 147 -7.62 -2.40 -1.91
CA GLU A 147 -8.22 -1.87 -3.15
C GLU A 147 -8.97 -2.97 -3.91
N HIS A 148 -8.35 -4.13 -4.11
CA HIS A 148 -8.96 -5.28 -4.77
C HIS A 148 -10.22 -5.78 -4.05
N ASP A 149 -10.13 -6.04 -2.75
CA ASP A 149 -11.25 -6.56 -1.96
C ASP A 149 -12.39 -5.54 -1.85
N LEU A 150 -12.08 -4.24 -1.88
CA LEU A 150 -13.08 -3.20 -1.94
C LEU A 150 -13.86 -3.24 -3.26
N LYS A 151 -13.19 -3.45 -4.40
CA LYS A 151 -13.87 -3.63 -5.71
C LYS A 151 -14.79 -4.84 -5.69
N LEU A 152 -14.31 -5.97 -5.18
CA LEU A 152 -15.13 -7.19 -5.05
C LEU A 152 -16.35 -6.97 -4.14
N ARG A 153 -16.16 -6.26 -3.01
CA ARG A 153 -17.26 -5.90 -2.12
C ARG A 153 -18.26 -4.97 -2.79
N PHE A 154 -17.79 -3.96 -3.51
CA PHE A 154 -18.63 -3.03 -4.25
C PHE A 154 -19.47 -3.81 -5.27
N ASN A 155 -18.84 -4.68 -6.06
CA ASN A 155 -19.53 -5.57 -6.99
C ASN A 155 -20.58 -6.46 -6.29
N HIS A 156 -20.25 -7.03 -5.13
CA HIS A 156 -21.20 -7.84 -4.37
C HIS A 156 -22.43 -7.03 -3.92
N LEU A 157 -22.24 -5.79 -3.46
CA LEU A 157 -23.35 -4.92 -3.07
C LEU A 157 -24.23 -4.53 -4.26
N LEU A 158 -23.64 -4.33 -5.44
CA LEU A 158 -24.39 -4.11 -6.68
C LEU A 158 -25.20 -5.33 -7.09
N MET A 159 -24.67 -6.53 -6.92
CA MET A 159 -25.41 -7.76 -7.24
C MET A 159 -26.59 -8.01 -6.29
N LEU A 160 -26.52 -7.53 -5.05
CA LEU A 160 -27.62 -7.64 -4.08
C LEU A 160 -28.68 -6.56 -4.27
N ASP A 161 -28.30 -5.37 -4.74
CA ASP A 161 -29.24 -4.28 -5.02
C ASP A 161 -29.82 -4.38 -6.44
N ALA A 162 -31.02 -4.92 -6.56
CA ALA A 162 -31.71 -5.02 -7.85
C ALA A 162 -32.25 -3.68 -8.38
N GLN A 163 -32.09 -2.57 -7.65
CA GLN A 163 -32.70 -1.29 -8.01
C GLN A 163 -31.92 -0.48 -9.06
N HIS A 164 -30.59 -0.62 -9.11
CA HIS A 164 -29.74 0.18 -9.99
C HIS A 164 -28.91 -0.71 -10.92
N ASP A 165 -28.92 -0.40 -12.21
CA ASP A 165 -27.98 -1.02 -13.15
C ASP A 165 -26.60 -0.33 -13.13
N GLY A 166 -25.61 -0.95 -13.78
CA GLY A 166 -24.23 -0.46 -13.78
C GLY A 166 -24.07 0.93 -14.36
N TYR A 167 -24.92 1.33 -15.32
CA TYR A 167 -24.91 2.65 -15.96
C TYR A 167 -25.50 3.73 -15.04
N ALA A 168 -26.61 3.43 -14.37
CA ALA A 168 -27.22 4.36 -13.42
C ALA A 168 -26.26 4.70 -12.28
N VAL A 169 -25.53 3.71 -11.79
CA VAL A 169 -24.52 3.91 -10.74
C VAL A 169 -23.30 4.67 -11.28
N ALA A 170 -22.86 4.41 -12.51
CA ALA A 170 -21.79 5.18 -13.14
C ALA A 170 -22.17 6.66 -13.27
N ASN A 171 -23.36 6.98 -13.76
CA ASN A 171 -23.85 8.35 -13.91
C ASN A 171 -24.03 9.08 -12.57
N LEU A 172 -24.39 8.36 -11.51
CA LEU A 172 -24.44 8.90 -10.16
C LEU A 172 -23.06 9.33 -9.65
N ILE A 173 -22.03 8.51 -9.91
CA ILE A 173 -20.68 8.67 -9.39
C ILE A 173 -19.85 9.65 -10.25
N ASP A 174 -20.08 9.66 -11.55
CA ASP A 174 -19.44 10.55 -12.51
C ASP A 174 -20.46 11.46 -13.24
N PRO A 175 -21.19 12.34 -12.52
CA PRO A 175 -22.24 13.17 -13.11
C PRO A 175 -21.70 14.24 -14.07
N ARG A 176 -20.39 14.48 -14.03
CA ARG A 176 -19.68 15.43 -14.91
C ARG A 176 -19.02 14.74 -16.10
N GLN A 177 -19.14 13.41 -16.21
CA GLN A 177 -18.56 12.63 -17.30
C GLN A 177 -17.04 12.85 -17.44
N GLU A 178 -16.35 13.03 -16.30
CA GLU A 178 -14.90 13.21 -16.24
C GLU A 178 -14.15 11.90 -16.62
N TYR A 179 -14.82 10.76 -16.55
CA TYR A 179 -14.35 9.42 -16.94
C TYR A 179 -15.04 8.85 -18.18
N VAL A 180 -15.79 9.66 -18.92
CA VAL A 180 -16.30 9.26 -20.24
C VAL A 180 -15.27 9.59 -21.31
N PHE A 181 -15.01 8.67 -22.23
CA PHE A 181 -14.06 8.81 -23.34
C PHE A 181 -14.79 8.62 -24.68
N GLU A 182 -14.94 9.72 -25.43
CA GLU A 182 -15.59 9.73 -26.74
C GLU A 182 -14.57 9.66 -27.89
N GLY A 183 -13.30 9.99 -27.64
CA GLY A 183 -12.23 9.85 -28.63
C GLY A 183 -10.93 10.56 -28.26
N GLU A 184 -9.98 10.58 -29.19
CA GLU A 184 -8.60 11.04 -28.96
C GLU A 184 -8.44 12.43 -28.36
N ALA A 185 -9.40 13.34 -28.63
CA ALA A 185 -9.37 14.68 -28.09
C ALA A 185 -9.42 14.68 -26.55
N ASP A 186 -10.06 13.68 -25.95
CA ASP A 186 -10.24 13.58 -24.49
C ASP A 186 -8.93 13.30 -23.75
N PHE A 187 -7.93 12.69 -24.39
CA PHE A 187 -6.60 12.57 -23.79
C PHE A 187 -5.91 13.93 -23.56
N ARG A 188 -6.36 14.98 -24.24
CA ARG A 188 -5.82 16.35 -24.13
C ARG A 188 -6.74 17.28 -23.35
N ASP A 189 -7.97 16.85 -23.07
CA ASP A 189 -8.92 17.63 -22.30
C ASP A 189 -8.60 17.55 -20.80
N ARG A 190 -8.39 18.72 -20.18
CA ARG A 190 -8.12 18.84 -18.75
C ARG A 190 -9.34 18.60 -17.87
N SER A 191 -10.54 18.59 -18.46
CA SER A 191 -11.78 18.21 -17.76
C SER A 191 -11.83 16.69 -17.49
N LYS A 192 -11.14 15.90 -18.34
CA LYS A 192 -11.10 14.45 -18.25
C LYS A 192 -10.02 13.97 -17.27
N LYS A 193 -10.24 12.80 -16.69
CA LYS A 193 -9.34 12.16 -15.71
C LYS A 193 -8.37 11.15 -16.33
N PHE A 194 -8.26 11.15 -17.65
CA PHE A 194 -7.37 10.24 -18.37
C PHE A 194 -6.02 10.88 -18.65
N SER A 195 -4.98 10.09 -18.43
CA SER A 195 -3.68 10.33 -19.04
C SER A 195 -3.43 9.20 -20.03
N HIS A 196 -2.92 9.53 -21.21
CA HIS A 196 -2.59 8.52 -22.20
C HIS A 196 -1.57 7.52 -21.62
N SER A 197 -1.90 6.23 -21.70
CA SER A 197 -1.04 5.13 -21.26
C SER A 197 -1.30 3.92 -22.17
N PRO A 198 -0.25 3.31 -22.75
CA PRO A 198 -0.40 2.15 -23.62
C PRO A 198 -0.98 0.93 -22.87
N TYR A 199 -0.89 0.90 -21.54
CA TYR A 199 -1.43 -0.18 -20.72
C TYR A 199 -2.93 -0.08 -20.46
N THR A 200 -3.54 1.07 -20.74
CA THR A 200 -4.98 1.31 -20.50
C THR A 200 -5.72 1.78 -21.74
N GLU A 201 -5.01 2.07 -22.83
CA GLU A 201 -5.57 2.65 -24.05
C GLU A 201 -6.69 1.77 -24.65
N ASP A 202 -6.42 0.50 -24.92
CA ASP A 202 -7.41 -0.41 -25.50
C ASP A 202 -8.65 -0.54 -24.62
N TYR A 203 -8.45 -0.57 -23.31
CA TYR A 203 -9.54 -0.63 -22.34
C TYR A 203 -10.38 0.65 -22.38
N ILE A 204 -9.74 1.82 -22.35
CA ILE A 204 -10.41 3.14 -22.41
C ILE A 204 -11.25 3.23 -23.68
N ARG A 205 -10.67 2.91 -24.84
CA ARG A 205 -11.34 2.94 -26.14
C ARG A 205 -12.54 1.99 -26.21
N SER A 206 -12.46 0.84 -25.55
CA SER A 206 -13.46 -0.22 -25.65
C SER A 206 -14.66 -0.03 -24.70
N TYR A 207 -14.45 0.59 -23.54
CA TYR A 207 -15.42 0.51 -22.44
C TYR A 207 -15.89 1.85 -21.88
N LEU A 208 -15.24 2.97 -22.22
CA LEU A 208 -15.49 4.25 -21.55
C LEU A 208 -16.28 5.27 -22.36
N SER A 209 -16.75 4.94 -23.56
CA SER A 209 -17.72 5.79 -24.27
C SER A 209 -19.08 5.83 -23.56
N GLU A 210 -19.47 4.71 -22.95
CA GLU A 210 -20.69 4.58 -22.13
C GLU A 210 -20.37 3.62 -20.98
N PRO A 211 -19.68 4.08 -19.93
CA PRO A 211 -19.13 3.20 -18.92
C PRO A 211 -20.19 2.73 -17.92
N GLU A 212 -20.13 1.44 -17.58
CA GLU A 212 -20.74 0.91 -16.35
C GLU A 212 -19.80 1.15 -15.17
N ILE A 213 -20.30 1.09 -13.94
CA ILE A 213 -19.49 1.35 -12.75
C ILE A 213 -18.27 0.43 -12.62
N TRP A 214 -18.37 -0.82 -13.11
CA TRP A 214 -17.22 -1.72 -13.15
C TRP A 214 -16.17 -1.35 -14.21
N ASN A 215 -16.57 -0.64 -15.26
CA ASN A 215 -15.61 -0.09 -16.21
C ASN A 215 -14.81 1.04 -15.54
N LEU A 216 -15.51 1.88 -14.77
CA LEU A 216 -14.91 3.04 -14.10
C LEU A 216 -13.93 2.63 -13.00
N TRP A 217 -14.32 1.70 -12.12
CA TRP A 217 -13.45 1.37 -10.99
C TRP A 217 -12.16 0.65 -11.36
N GLU A 218 -12.03 0.13 -12.59
CA GLU A 218 -10.75 -0.42 -13.06
C GLU A 218 -9.74 0.67 -13.41
N ILE A 219 -10.19 1.90 -13.66
CA ILE A 219 -9.31 3.04 -13.97
C ILE A 219 -9.24 4.06 -12.84
N PHE A 220 -10.19 4.04 -11.92
CA PHE A 220 -10.13 4.89 -10.75
C PHE A 220 -8.78 4.81 -10.04
N ASP A 221 -8.22 5.99 -9.73
CA ASP A 221 -7.25 6.05 -8.65
C ASP A 221 -7.91 5.66 -7.33
N LEU A 222 -7.10 5.34 -6.32
CA LEU A 222 -7.60 4.88 -5.02
C LEU A 222 -8.58 5.88 -4.36
N SER A 223 -8.40 7.18 -4.60
CA SER A 223 -9.27 8.22 -4.04
C SER A 223 -10.63 8.22 -4.74
N ALA A 224 -10.64 8.10 -6.07
CA ALA A 224 -11.85 7.98 -6.86
C ALA A 224 -12.63 6.72 -6.48
N LEU A 225 -11.96 5.56 -6.33
CA LEU A 225 -12.59 4.33 -5.84
C LEU A 225 -13.22 4.51 -4.45
N PHE A 226 -12.50 5.13 -3.51
CA PHE A 226 -13.01 5.37 -2.16
C PHE A 226 -14.20 6.33 -2.15
N ASN A 227 -14.23 7.33 -3.02
CA ASN A 227 -15.36 8.25 -3.14
C ASN A 227 -16.56 7.55 -3.77
N ALA A 228 -16.37 6.89 -4.91
CA ALA A 228 -17.37 6.08 -5.59
C ALA A 228 -18.07 5.09 -4.65
N TYR A 229 -17.28 4.36 -3.83
CA TYR A 229 -17.84 3.43 -2.85
C TYR A 229 -18.66 4.13 -1.75
N LYS A 230 -18.20 5.28 -1.22
CA LYS A 230 -18.96 6.03 -0.21
C LYS A 230 -20.26 6.58 -0.78
N ASP A 231 -20.21 7.11 -2.01
CA ASP A 231 -21.37 7.72 -2.66
C ASP A 231 -22.43 6.65 -2.95
N TYR A 232 -22.00 5.46 -3.40
CA TYR A 232 -22.89 4.32 -3.55
C TYR A 232 -23.45 3.81 -2.21
N LEU A 233 -22.64 3.72 -1.15
CA LEU A 233 -23.18 3.37 0.17
C LEU A 233 -24.21 4.37 0.68
N ALA A 234 -24.08 5.65 0.33
CA ALA A 234 -25.01 6.69 0.73
C ALA A 234 -26.39 6.50 0.08
N THR A 235 -26.47 6.05 -1.18
CA THR A 235 -27.77 5.75 -1.83
C THR A 235 -28.49 4.60 -1.16
N LEU A 236 -27.73 3.62 -0.67
CA LEU A 236 -28.25 2.50 0.10
C LEU A 236 -28.57 2.87 1.55
N GLN A 237 -28.24 4.10 1.99
CA GLN A 237 -28.29 4.53 3.40
C GLN A 237 -27.51 3.59 4.33
N LYS A 238 -26.42 3.00 3.82
CA LYS A 238 -25.59 2.02 4.54
C LYS A 238 -24.30 2.65 5.04
N LYS A 239 -23.70 1.99 6.02
CA LYS A 239 -22.39 2.35 6.58
C LYS A 239 -21.48 1.14 6.55
N ASP A 240 -20.24 1.37 6.16
CA ASP A 240 -19.15 0.39 6.26
C ASP A 240 -18.03 1.00 7.11
N HIS A 241 -17.57 0.26 8.11
CA HIS A 241 -16.51 0.73 8.98
C HIS A 241 -15.20 1.01 8.24
N LEU A 242 -14.94 0.32 7.13
CA LEU A 242 -13.77 0.52 6.30
C LEU A 242 -13.63 1.98 5.83
N THR A 243 -14.75 2.66 5.57
CA THR A 243 -14.79 4.07 5.13
C THR A 243 -14.12 5.03 6.11
N LYS A 244 -14.08 4.69 7.41
CA LYS A 244 -13.42 5.48 8.47
C LYS A 244 -11.90 5.49 8.33
N LEU A 245 -11.32 4.53 7.60
CA LEU A 245 -9.88 4.34 7.45
C LEU A 245 -9.33 4.81 6.10
N PHE A 246 -10.20 5.14 5.14
CA PHE A 246 -9.83 5.55 3.77
C PHE A 246 -8.82 6.69 3.72
N GLY A 247 -8.95 7.70 4.59
CA GLY A 247 -8.01 8.82 4.63
C GLY A 247 -6.59 8.37 4.94
N SER A 248 -6.42 7.43 5.87
CA SER A 248 -5.13 6.87 6.28
C SER A 248 -4.54 5.95 5.22
N VAL A 249 -5.36 5.03 4.70
CA VAL A 249 -4.96 4.11 3.63
C VAL A 249 -4.45 4.88 2.41
N ARG A 250 -5.19 5.92 1.98
CA ARG A 250 -4.81 6.76 0.84
C ARG A 250 -3.48 7.48 1.06
N ARG A 251 -3.26 8.08 2.23
CA ARG A 251 -2.00 8.78 2.55
C ARG A 251 -0.80 7.84 2.46
N LEU A 252 -0.90 6.68 3.10
CA LEU A 252 0.21 5.74 3.18
C LEU A 252 0.50 5.08 1.83
N ARG A 253 -0.56 4.67 1.10
CA ARG A 253 -0.44 4.12 -0.26
C ARG A 253 0.20 5.11 -1.22
N ASN A 254 -0.22 6.37 -1.21
CA ASN A 254 0.36 7.39 -2.09
C ASN A 254 1.82 7.68 -1.73
N ALA A 255 2.16 7.79 -0.44
CA ALA A 255 3.53 7.98 -0.02
C ALA A 255 4.44 6.81 -0.47
N ALA A 256 3.96 5.57 -0.33
CA ALA A 256 4.69 4.38 -0.78
C ALA A 256 4.87 4.34 -2.30
N ALA A 257 3.80 4.59 -3.07
CA ALA A 257 3.82 4.58 -4.54
C ALA A 257 4.72 5.68 -5.13
N HIS A 258 4.78 6.86 -4.50
CA HIS A 258 5.69 7.94 -4.88
C HIS A 258 7.10 7.79 -4.29
N ASN A 259 7.43 6.65 -3.69
CA ASN A 259 8.78 6.34 -3.17
C ASN A 259 9.27 7.41 -2.15
N THR A 260 8.34 7.96 -1.37
CA THR A 260 8.58 8.99 -0.33
C THR A 260 9.03 8.34 0.96
N CYS A 261 10.12 8.83 1.58
CA CYS A 261 10.59 8.32 2.87
C CYS A 261 9.50 8.45 3.95
N LEU A 262 9.13 7.32 4.56
CA LEU A 262 8.13 7.20 5.62
C LEU A 262 8.75 7.39 7.01
N LEU A 263 9.95 6.86 7.23
CA LEU A 263 10.67 6.93 8.51
C LEU A 263 11.35 8.29 8.75
N ILE A 264 10.57 9.38 8.70
CA ILE A 264 11.09 10.76 8.84
C ILE A 264 10.42 11.54 10.00
N GLY A 265 9.91 10.82 11.01
CA GLY A 265 9.46 11.42 12.26
C GLY A 265 8.29 12.42 12.13
N VAL A 266 7.31 12.17 11.24
CA VAL A 266 6.20 13.12 11.03
C VAL A 266 5.25 13.16 12.24
N PRO A 267 5.15 14.29 12.98
CA PRO A 267 4.23 14.42 14.08
C PRO A 267 2.78 14.50 13.59
N ARG A 268 1.86 13.87 14.32
CA ARG A 268 0.42 13.89 14.05
C ARG A 268 -0.16 15.23 14.51
N ARG A 269 -0.17 16.24 13.64
CA ARG A 269 -0.45 17.62 14.04
C ARG A 269 -1.92 18.00 14.26
N ASN A 270 -2.92 17.33 13.69
CA ASN A 270 -4.31 17.86 13.69
C ASN A 270 -5.46 16.84 13.57
N ALA A 271 -5.24 15.53 13.75
CA ALA A 271 -6.33 14.58 13.49
C ALA A 271 -7.17 14.32 14.77
N PRO A 272 -8.52 14.42 14.71
CA PRO A 272 -9.37 14.02 15.84
C PRO A 272 -9.08 12.57 16.24
N ARG A 273 -9.27 12.22 17.52
CA ARG A 273 -9.23 10.83 17.96
C ARG A 273 -10.37 10.12 17.24
N THR A 274 -10.07 9.32 16.23
CA THR A 274 -11.05 8.38 15.72
C THR A 274 -11.11 7.25 16.74
N GLU A 275 -12.06 7.30 17.67
CA GLU A 275 -12.32 6.23 18.66
C GLU A 275 -12.33 4.84 18.01
N TYR A 276 -12.69 4.79 16.73
CA TYR A 276 -12.68 3.58 15.93
C TYR A 276 -11.33 2.87 15.84
N ILE A 277 -10.20 3.58 15.66
CA ILE A 277 -8.89 2.90 15.61
C ILE A 277 -8.54 2.31 16.97
N ASP A 278 -8.90 2.98 18.07
CA ASP A 278 -8.68 2.45 19.42
C ASP A 278 -9.50 1.16 19.64
N SER A 279 -10.73 1.10 19.14
CA SER A 279 -11.54 -0.13 19.12
C SER A 279 -10.89 -1.24 18.29
N CYS A 280 -10.37 -0.91 17.10
CA CYS A 280 -9.65 -1.87 16.26
C CYS A 280 -8.40 -2.42 16.96
N LEU A 281 -7.60 -1.56 17.60
CA LEU A 281 -6.40 -1.98 18.34
C LEU A 281 -6.74 -2.85 19.55
N LYS A 282 -7.81 -2.52 20.28
CA LYS A 282 -8.31 -3.40 21.36
C LYS A 282 -8.71 -4.77 20.83
N ALA A 283 -9.36 -4.84 19.68
CA ALA A 283 -9.70 -6.12 19.06
C ALA A 283 -8.46 -6.88 18.56
N LEU A 284 -7.50 -6.16 17.95
CA LEU A 284 -6.26 -6.70 17.42
C LEU A 284 -5.41 -7.36 18.52
N PHE A 285 -5.30 -6.71 19.68
CA PHE A 285 -4.47 -7.15 20.80
C PHE A 285 -5.26 -7.74 21.98
N ASN A 286 -6.52 -8.15 21.78
CA ASN A 286 -7.38 -8.71 22.83
C ASN A 286 -7.40 -7.87 24.13
N ASN A 287 -7.56 -6.54 23.99
CA ASN A 287 -7.53 -5.50 25.02
C ASN A 287 -6.17 -5.23 25.69
N SER A 288 -5.11 -5.96 25.33
CA SER A 288 -3.76 -5.82 25.90
C SER A 288 -2.81 -5.17 24.91
N ILE A 289 -3.01 -3.87 24.62
CA ILE A 289 -2.19 -3.13 23.66
C ILE A 289 -0.74 -3.02 24.19
N PRO A 290 0.28 -3.54 23.48
CA PRO A 290 1.66 -3.51 23.94
C PRO A 290 2.22 -2.09 24.03
N THR A 291 3.06 -1.82 25.04
CA THR A 291 3.84 -0.58 25.11
C THR A 291 4.99 -0.62 24.08
N PRO A 292 5.28 0.46 23.33
CA PRO A 292 4.69 1.80 23.42
C PRO A 292 3.57 2.09 22.40
N THR A 293 3.00 1.07 21.73
CA THR A 293 2.08 1.19 20.59
C THR A 293 0.96 2.22 20.81
N GLY A 294 0.23 2.12 21.92
CA GLY A 294 -0.90 3.02 22.20
C GLY A 294 -0.52 4.49 22.40
N SER A 295 0.70 4.79 22.86
CA SER A 295 1.17 6.17 23.04
C SER A 295 1.75 6.73 21.74
N VAL A 296 2.46 5.91 20.96
CA VAL A 296 3.11 6.31 19.71
C VAL A 296 2.08 6.58 18.62
N ILE A 297 1.03 5.77 18.48
CA ILE A 297 -0.05 5.98 17.49
C ILE A 297 -0.73 7.35 17.67
N LYS A 298 -0.76 7.89 18.89
CA LYS A 298 -1.32 9.22 19.17
C LYS A 298 -0.43 10.36 18.66
N LYS A 299 0.88 10.12 18.54
CA LYS A 299 1.90 11.14 18.25
C LYS A 299 2.49 11.05 16.84
N SER A 300 2.62 9.84 16.29
CA SER A 300 3.23 9.58 14.99
C SER A 300 2.18 9.38 13.90
N GLN A 301 2.26 10.18 12.82
CA GLN A 301 1.38 10.03 11.67
C GLN A 301 1.59 8.67 10.98
N LEU A 302 2.84 8.22 10.87
CA LEU A 302 3.17 6.92 10.27
C LEU A 302 2.56 5.78 11.07
N ALA A 303 2.75 5.74 12.40
CA ALA A 303 2.21 4.66 13.23
C ALA A 303 0.68 4.58 13.13
N TYR A 304 0.01 5.73 13.12
CA TYR A 304 -1.45 5.81 12.98
C TYR A 304 -1.93 5.33 11.61
N ASP A 305 -1.30 5.79 10.53
CA ASP A 305 -1.69 5.38 9.18
C ASP A 305 -1.38 3.91 8.91
N PHE A 306 -0.26 3.40 9.45
CA PHE A 306 0.12 2.00 9.36
C PHE A 306 -0.86 1.09 10.11
N ALA A 307 -1.21 1.42 11.35
CA ALA A 307 -2.24 0.70 12.09
C ALA A 307 -3.59 0.71 11.35
N SER A 308 -3.97 1.86 10.78
CA SER A 308 -5.20 2.00 9.99
C SER A 308 -5.19 1.12 8.75
N LEU A 309 -4.05 1.00 8.05
CA LEU A 309 -3.91 0.16 6.87
C LEU A 309 -4.09 -1.33 7.22
N LEU A 310 -3.44 -1.80 8.28
CA LEU A 310 -3.59 -3.18 8.77
C LEU A 310 -5.04 -3.49 9.17
N CYS A 311 -5.69 -2.57 9.89
CA CYS A 311 -7.09 -2.73 10.27
C CYS A 311 -8.02 -2.72 9.05
N ALA A 312 -7.75 -1.84 8.06
CA ALA A 312 -8.50 -1.79 6.81
C ALA A 312 -8.41 -3.11 6.04
N PHE A 313 -7.23 -3.73 6.00
CA PHE A 313 -7.04 -5.05 5.41
C PHE A 313 -7.88 -6.12 6.11
N LEU A 314 -7.87 -6.16 7.45
CA LEU A 314 -8.66 -7.15 8.20
C LEU A 314 -10.16 -6.98 7.98
N ILE A 315 -10.63 -5.74 7.84
CA ILE A 315 -12.04 -5.43 7.55
C ILE A 315 -12.37 -5.79 6.10
N ALA A 316 -11.49 -5.50 5.14
CA ALA A 316 -11.71 -5.70 3.71
C ALA A 316 -11.68 -7.19 3.32
N THR A 317 -10.64 -7.89 3.77
CA THR A 317 -10.22 -9.21 3.29
C THR A 317 -10.91 -10.34 4.03
N GLN A 318 -11.56 -11.24 3.30
CA GLN A 318 -12.20 -12.44 3.85
C GLN A 318 -11.47 -13.75 3.47
N SER A 319 -10.56 -13.74 2.49
CA SER A 319 -9.77 -14.92 2.12
C SER A 319 -8.76 -15.26 3.22
N GLU A 320 -8.77 -16.53 3.64
CA GLU A 320 -7.82 -17.06 4.62
C GLU A 320 -6.40 -17.13 4.06
N GLU A 321 -6.25 -17.47 2.78
CA GLU A 321 -4.97 -17.54 2.08
C GLU A 321 -4.34 -16.14 1.98
N ALA A 322 -5.11 -15.13 1.57
CA ALA A 322 -4.65 -13.76 1.50
C ALA A 322 -4.20 -13.24 2.88
N ARG A 323 -4.93 -13.60 3.95
CA ARG A 323 -4.58 -13.29 5.34
C ARG A 323 -3.28 -13.97 5.78
N LYS A 324 -3.08 -15.25 5.44
CA LYS A 324 -1.83 -15.98 5.73
C LYS A 324 -0.64 -15.32 5.04
N HIS A 325 -0.74 -15.02 3.75
CA HIS A 325 0.34 -14.34 3.02
C HIS A 325 0.63 -12.94 3.55
N ALA A 326 -0.40 -12.18 3.93
CA ALA A 326 -0.20 -10.89 4.58
C ALA A 326 0.47 -11.00 5.95
N ALA A 327 0.11 -12.03 6.74
CA ALA A 327 0.76 -12.31 8.01
C ALA A 327 2.25 -12.63 7.82
N ASP A 328 2.59 -13.49 6.87
CA ASP A 328 4.00 -13.83 6.55
C ASP A 328 4.79 -12.59 6.12
N ALA A 329 4.22 -11.74 5.26
CA ALA A 329 4.84 -10.49 4.84
C ALA A 329 5.05 -9.52 6.02
N ALA A 330 4.10 -9.46 6.96
CA ALA A 330 4.22 -8.65 8.17
C ALA A 330 5.34 -9.17 9.09
N LEU A 331 5.46 -10.49 9.26
CA LEU A 331 6.53 -11.12 10.03
C LEU A 331 7.91 -10.93 9.40
N GLN A 332 8.00 -10.92 8.06
CA GLN A 332 9.24 -10.57 7.36
C GLN A 332 9.67 -9.13 7.64
N LEU A 333 8.73 -8.18 7.57
CA LEU A 333 9.00 -6.77 7.89
C LEU A 333 9.39 -6.61 9.37
N SER A 334 8.68 -7.24 10.30
CA SER A 334 9.01 -7.17 11.74
C SER A 334 10.39 -7.75 12.01
N SER A 335 10.73 -8.88 11.38
CA SER A 335 12.06 -9.50 11.47
C SER A 335 13.16 -8.59 10.92
N ARG A 336 12.91 -7.89 9.80
CA ARG A 336 13.86 -6.91 9.25
C ARG A 336 14.12 -5.75 10.20
N ILE A 337 13.08 -5.21 10.82
CA ILE A 337 13.20 -4.10 11.78
C ILE A 337 13.99 -4.58 13.01
N ARG A 338 13.71 -5.80 13.49
CA ARG A 338 14.39 -6.39 14.65
C ARG A 338 15.89 -6.62 14.43
N ARG A 339 16.32 -6.96 13.20
CA ARG A 339 17.71 -7.31 12.86
C ARG A 339 18.73 -6.33 13.44
N ASN A 340 18.49 -5.03 13.26
CA ASN A 340 19.42 -3.97 13.65
C ASN A 340 18.83 -3.02 14.69
N ILE A 341 17.75 -3.43 15.39
CA ILE A 341 17.05 -2.55 16.35
C ILE A 341 17.98 -2.01 17.44
N ARG A 342 19.03 -2.76 17.78
CA ARG A 342 20.04 -2.40 18.79
C ARG A 342 20.86 -1.16 18.41
N LEU A 343 20.99 -0.84 17.12
CA LEU A 343 21.63 0.40 16.66
C LEU A 343 20.87 1.65 17.17
N TYR A 344 19.61 1.50 17.55
CA TYR A 344 18.73 2.60 17.93
C TYR A 344 18.40 2.63 19.45
N ILE A 345 19.10 1.88 20.31
CA ILE A 345 18.86 1.82 21.78
C ILE A 345 20.04 2.47 22.55
N PRO A 346 19.92 2.73 23.88
CA PRO A 346 20.29 4.00 24.51
C PRO A 346 21.80 4.28 24.46
N GLY A 347 22.14 5.48 23.99
CA GLY A 347 23.48 5.90 23.58
C GLY A 347 23.38 6.63 22.24
N THR A 348 22.40 6.27 21.43
CA THR A 348 21.92 7.04 20.29
C THR A 348 20.77 7.95 20.70
N ASP A 349 20.86 9.21 20.31
CA ASP A 349 19.97 10.31 20.67
C ASP A 349 18.60 10.26 19.91
N CYS A 350 18.02 9.07 19.71
CA CYS A 350 16.91 8.82 18.77
C CYS A 350 15.66 8.14 19.37
N ARG A 351 15.29 8.45 20.63
CA ARG A 351 14.22 7.77 21.40
C ARG A 351 12.88 7.62 20.68
N GLU A 352 12.46 8.64 19.92
CA GLU A 352 11.18 8.61 19.20
C GLU A 352 11.18 7.58 18.07
N LEU A 353 12.31 7.43 17.36
CA LEU A 353 12.49 6.42 16.34
C LEU A 353 12.44 5.03 16.95
N THR A 354 13.14 4.78 18.06
CA THR A 354 13.11 3.48 18.75
C THR A 354 11.69 3.08 19.13
N ALA A 355 10.92 4.03 19.67
CA ALA A 355 9.52 3.79 20.04
C ALA A 355 8.63 3.54 18.81
N LEU A 356 8.88 4.24 17.70
CA LEU A 356 8.20 4.03 16.43
C LEU A 356 8.49 2.65 15.85
N LEU A 357 9.76 2.23 15.77
CA LEU A 357 10.16 0.92 15.27
C LEU A 357 9.58 -0.21 16.13
N ALA A 358 9.60 -0.08 17.46
CA ALA A 358 8.96 -1.01 18.38
C ALA A 358 7.43 -1.09 18.15
N THR A 359 6.79 0.05 17.87
CA THR A 359 5.36 0.11 17.53
C THR A 359 5.05 -0.60 16.22
N LEU A 360 5.85 -0.39 15.17
CA LEU A 360 5.68 -1.07 13.88
C LEU A 360 5.83 -2.58 14.03
N ILE A 361 6.82 -3.03 14.81
CA ILE A 361 7.01 -4.45 15.16
C ILE A 361 5.75 -5.00 15.85
N ASN A 362 5.30 -4.36 16.93
CA ASN A 362 4.13 -4.83 17.69
C ASN A 362 2.87 -4.92 16.80
N LEU A 363 2.68 -3.95 15.89
CA LEU A 363 1.58 -3.94 14.95
C LEU A 363 1.68 -5.08 13.92
N CYS A 364 2.86 -5.35 13.38
CA CYS A 364 3.07 -6.46 12.45
C CYS A 364 2.81 -7.81 13.12
N ASP A 365 3.36 -8.02 14.32
CA ASP A 365 3.24 -9.29 15.03
C ASP A 365 1.78 -9.53 15.49
N GLY A 366 1.12 -8.51 16.05
CA GLY A 366 -0.30 -8.61 16.42
C GLY A 366 -1.22 -8.79 15.22
N PHE A 367 -0.91 -8.17 14.08
CA PHE A 367 -1.62 -8.40 12.82
C PHE A 367 -1.44 -9.82 12.31
N ALA A 368 -0.23 -10.37 12.35
CA ALA A 368 0.04 -11.73 11.93
C ALA A 368 -0.70 -12.74 12.84
N GLU A 369 -0.59 -12.57 14.16
CA GLU A 369 -1.28 -13.41 15.14
C GLU A 369 -2.80 -13.37 14.93
N TYR A 370 -3.38 -12.18 14.77
CA TYR A 370 -4.82 -12.03 14.51
C TYR A 370 -5.23 -12.70 13.20
N SER A 371 -4.46 -12.51 12.14
CA SER A 371 -4.74 -13.06 10.81
C SER A 371 -4.70 -14.59 10.77
N MET A 372 -3.86 -15.21 11.61
CA MET A 372 -3.73 -16.66 11.71
C MET A 372 -4.75 -17.31 12.66
N ASN A 373 -5.15 -16.62 13.73
CA ASN A 373 -5.88 -17.25 14.84
C ASN A 373 -7.35 -16.80 15.00
N ASN A 374 -7.76 -15.64 14.46
CA ASN A 374 -9.10 -15.10 14.69
C ASN A 374 -10.03 -15.25 13.48
N HIS A 375 -11.01 -16.15 13.62
CA HIS A 375 -12.16 -16.28 12.70
C HIS A 375 -13.40 -15.52 13.17
N LYS A 376 -13.27 -14.56 14.10
CA LYS A 376 -14.43 -13.84 14.66
C LYS A 376 -15.18 -13.09 13.56
N GLN A 377 -16.41 -13.53 13.28
CA GLN A 377 -17.31 -12.91 12.30
C GLN A 377 -18.09 -11.71 12.87
N SER A 378 -17.49 -10.98 13.81
CA SER A 378 -18.12 -9.81 14.45
C SER A 378 -17.09 -8.88 15.10
N GLY A 379 -17.48 -7.63 15.32
CA GLY A 379 -16.67 -6.62 15.99
C GLY A 379 -16.05 -5.58 15.06
N PRO A 380 -15.15 -4.72 15.56
CA PRO A 380 -14.66 -3.57 14.81
C PRO A 380 -13.74 -3.95 13.65
N LEU A 381 -13.13 -5.14 13.64
CA LEU A 381 -12.22 -5.61 12.58
C LEU A 381 -12.90 -6.51 11.54
N PHE A 382 -14.22 -6.64 11.59
CA PHE A 382 -14.96 -7.53 10.70
C PHE A 382 -15.98 -6.74 9.89
N TYR A 383 -16.01 -7.00 8.58
CA TYR A 383 -17.12 -6.61 7.74
C TYR A 383 -18.26 -7.61 7.93
N VAL A 384 -19.36 -7.15 8.52
CA VAL A 384 -20.60 -7.93 8.56
C VAL A 384 -21.35 -7.65 7.26
N PRO A 385 -21.36 -8.59 6.28
CA PRO A 385 -22.27 -8.47 5.14
C PRO A 385 -23.69 -8.43 5.67
N TRP A 386 -24.49 -7.49 5.17
CA TRP A 386 -25.86 -7.35 5.64
C TRP A 386 -26.74 -8.53 5.19
N LYS A 387 -27.60 -8.97 6.12
CA LYS A 387 -28.75 -9.85 5.91
C LYS A 387 -29.83 -9.17 5.09
#